data_AF-A0A7V4UA76-F1
#
_entry.id   AF-A0A7V4UA76-F1
#
_cell.length_a   1.000
_cell.length_b   1.000
_cell.length_c   1.000
_cell.angle_alpha   90.00
_cell.angle_beta   90.00
_cell.angle_gamma   90.00
#
_symmetry.space_group_name_H-M   'P 1'
#
loop_
_entity.id
_entity.type
_entity.pdbx_description
1 polymer ?
#
loop_
_entity_poly.entity_id
_entity_poly.type
_entity_poly.pdbx_seq_one_letter_code
_entity_poly.pdbx_strand_id
1 'polypeptide(L)'
;MFFTECARLAERRPGLAQAVESIDAQLSKMGTAEVIRADDWASFLGIDPNQVSAVLEKLAQDGLLCAQEMVECSHCRMAVLRSEYLQLLEEDGEYRCTSCDQPLTGAMVTSIITYRRGQKWKDTSPKRDSVGGGPVDASGSEQADGARVGSFTPTPEHLAILRAHRDSPTTLTQVALEATTRISRKTIGARLKELQRHQLLHCPHGKKGTALTDIGRALLRQIDLRQPAASPGRL
;
A
#
# COMPACT_ATOMS: atom_id res chain seq x y z
N MET A 1 -9.07 -24.30 -11.00
CA MET A 1 -8.13 -23.37 -10.35
C MET A 1 -8.46 -21.95 -10.79
N PHE A 2 -8.35 -21.00 -9.88
CA PHE A 2 -8.66 -19.59 -10.06
C PHE A 2 -7.53 -18.85 -10.78
N PHE A 3 -6.27 -19.11 -10.41
CA PHE A 3 -5.10 -18.51 -11.04
C PHE A 3 -4.53 -19.43 -12.13
N THR A 4 -4.26 -18.86 -13.30
CA THR A 4 -3.66 -19.58 -14.43
C THR A 4 -2.26 -20.13 -14.12
N GLU A 5 -1.50 -19.41 -13.29
CA GLU A 5 -0.17 -19.79 -12.83
C GLU A 5 -0.23 -21.05 -11.96
N CYS A 6 -1.26 -21.19 -11.12
CA CYS A 6 -1.50 -22.40 -10.34
C CYS A 6 -1.82 -23.59 -11.25
N ALA A 7 -2.72 -23.42 -12.22
CA ALA A 7 -3.05 -24.49 -13.18
C ALA A 7 -1.80 -25.01 -13.91
N ARG A 8 -1.00 -24.09 -14.44
CA ARG A 8 0.25 -24.41 -15.14
C ARG A 8 1.31 -25.02 -14.21
N LEU A 9 1.33 -24.66 -12.92
CA LEU A 9 2.25 -25.26 -11.95
C LEU A 9 1.85 -26.70 -11.61
N ALA A 10 0.56 -26.96 -11.41
CA ALA A 10 0.05 -28.30 -11.15
C ALA A 10 0.31 -29.25 -12.33
N GLU A 11 0.08 -28.79 -13.57
CA GLU A 11 0.39 -29.56 -14.79
C GLU A 11 1.88 -29.92 -14.91
N ARG A 12 2.77 -28.95 -14.64
CA ARG A 12 4.22 -29.17 -14.70
C ARG A 12 4.77 -29.99 -13.55
N ARG A 13 4.05 -30.07 -12.42
CA ARG A 13 4.48 -30.76 -11.19
C ARG A 13 3.32 -31.57 -10.60
N PRO A 14 2.98 -32.73 -11.18
CA PRO A 14 1.87 -33.56 -10.70
C PRO A 14 1.98 -33.94 -9.22
N GLY A 15 3.20 -34.16 -8.71
CA GLY A 15 3.43 -34.47 -7.29
C GLY A 15 3.12 -33.33 -6.31
N LEU A 16 2.91 -32.09 -6.81
CA LEU A 16 2.47 -30.94 -6.02
C LEU A 16 1.03 -30.51 -6.35
N ALA A 17 0.34 -31.19 -7.28
CA ALA A 17 -0.94 -30.72 -7.81
C ALA A 17 -1.99 -30.46 -6.72
N GLN A 18 -2.15 -31.40 -5.78
CA GLN A 18 -3.08 -31.25 -4.66
C GLN A 18 -2.74 -30.04 -3.77
N ALA A 19 -1.44 -29.81 -3.50
CA ALA A 19 -1.01 -28.67 -2.71
C ALA A 19 -1.26 -27.35 -3.45
N VAL A 20 -0.99 -27.32 -4.75
CA VAL A 20 -1.25 -26.16 -5.63
C VAL A 20 -2.74 -25.83 -5.67
N GLU A 21 -3.62 -26.82 -5.83
CA GLU A 21 -5.07 -26.63 -5.82
C GLU A 21 -5.57 -26.05 -4.49
N SER A 22 -5.06 -26.59 -3.37
CA SER A 22 -5.44 -26.12 -2.04
C SER A 22 -4.98 -24.69 -1.79
N ILE A 23 -3.75 -24.36 -2.21
CA ILE A 23 -3.19 -23.01 -2.13
C ILE A 23 -3.99 -22.05 -3.01
N ASP A 24 -4.27 -22.40 -4.27
CA ASP A 24 -5.08 -21.61 -5.21
C ASP A 24 -6.46 -21.28 -4.63
N ALA A 25 -7.12 -22.26 -4.04
CA ALA A 25 -8.41 -22.09 -3.39
C ALA A 25 -8.36 -21.12 -2.21
N GLN A 26 -7.25 -21.05 -1.46
CA GLN A 26 -7.09 -20.05 -0.40
C GLN A 26 -6.74 -18.67 -0.96
N LEU A 27 -5.79 -18.59 -1.89
CA LEU A 27 -5.39 -17.33 -2.51
C LEU A 27 -6.62 -16.61 -3.10
N SER A 28 -7.53 -17.33 -3.75
CA SER A 28 -8.76 -16.74 -4.31
C SER A 28 -9.71 -16.11 -3.29
N LYS A 29 -9.61 -16.49 -2.01
CA LYS A 29 -10.46 -15.99 -0.92
C LYS A 29 -9.83 -14.81 -0.16
N MET A 30 -8.54 -14.58 -0.34
CA MET A 30 -7.80 -13.57 0.43
C MET A 30 -8.07 -12.14 -0.03
N GLY A 31 -8.02 -11.20 0.90
CA GLY A 31 -8.07 -9.76 0.63
C GLY A 31 -6.74 -9.16 0.16
N THR A 32 -6.71 -7.84 -0.05
CA THR A 32 -5.55 -7.10 -0.61
C THR A 32 -4.37 -6.91 0.34
N ALA A 33 -4.55 -7.10 1.65
CA ALA A 33 -3.60 -6.67 2.69
C ALA A 33 -2.85 -7.81 3.40
N GLU A 34 -3.08 -9.06 3.02
CA GLU A 34 -2.61 -10.21 3.79
C GLU A 34 -1.15 -10.58 3.50
N VAL A 35 -0.44 -10.97 4.56
CA VAL A 35 0.93 -11.50 4.53
C VAL A 35 0.85 -13.01 4.68
N ILE A 36 1.51 -13.73 3.78
CA ILE A 36 1.52 -15.19 3.74
C ILE A 36 2.84 -15.70 4.32
N ARG A 37 2.77 -16.58 5.32
CA ARG A 37 3.92 -17.33 5.83
C ARG A 37 3.76 -18.80 5.47
N ALA A 38 4.83 -19.44 5.01
CA ALA A 38 4.79 -20.83 4.58
C ALA A 38 4.37 -21.76 5.72
N ASP A 39 4.92 -21.59 6.92
CA ASP A 39 4.62 -22.42 8.08
C ASP A 39 3.16 -22.29 8.54
N ASP A 40 2.64 -21.05 8.59
CA ASP A 40 1.24 -20.79 8.94
C ASP A 40 0.30 -21.47 7.95
N TRP A 41 0.64 -21.41 6.66
CA TRP A 41 -0.15 -22.03 5.59
C TRP A 41 -0.06 -23.54 5.59
N ALA A 42 1.12 -24.09 5.85
CA ALA A 42 1.33 -25.53 5.99
C ALA A 42 0.48 -26.09 7.12
N SER A 43 0.51 -25.42 8.28
CA SER A 43 -0.34 -25.76 9.44
C SER A 43 -1.83 -25.62 9.11
N PHE A 44 -2.24 -24.50 8.53
CA PHE A 44 -3.65 -24.22 8.21
C PHE A 44 -4.24 -25.18 7.17
N LEU A 45 -3.46 -25.55 6.16
CA LEU A 45 -3.89 -26.44 5.07
C LEU A 45 -3.68 -27.92 5.39
N GLY A 46 -2.93 -28.26 6.43
CA GLY A 46 -2.52 -29.64 6.72
C GLY A 46 -1.60 -30.22 5.63
N ILE A 47 -0.77 -29.37 5.01
CA ILE A 47 0.16 -29.75 3.93
C ILE A 47 1.58 -29.72 4.48
N ASP A 48 2.46 -30.57 3.95
CA ASP A 48 3.88 -30.55 4.28
C ASP A 48 4.51 -29.14 4.08
N PRO A 49 5.24 -28.60 5.07
CA PRO A 49 5.85 -27.26 4.98
C PRO A 49 6.80 -27.07 3.78
N ASN A 50 7.50 -28.12 3.36
CA ASN A 50 8.39 -28.03 2.20
C ASN A 50 7.59 -27.96 0.90
N GLN A 51 6.46 -28.68 0.80
CA GLN A 51 5.57 -28.57 -0.35
C GLN A 51 4.96 -27.17 -0.44
N VAL A 52 4.45 -26.61 0.67
CA VAL A 52 3.92 -25.24 0.69
C VAL A 52 4.99 -24.24 0.29
N SER A 53 6.18 -24.33 0.89
CA SER A 53 7.32 -23.46 0.56
C SER A 53 7.68 -23.54 -0.92
N ALA A 54 7.80 -24.74 -1.48
CA ALA A 54 8.13 -24.96 -2.88
C ALA A 54 7.06 -24.40 -3.83
N VAL A 55 5.77 -24.51 -3.49
CA VAL A 55 4.69 -23.93 -4.29
C VAL A 55 4.74 -22.41 -4.24
N LEU A 56 4.81 -21.82 -3.04
CA LEU A 56 4.84 -20.35 -2.88
C LEU A 56 6.06 -19.73 -3.58
N GLU A 57 7.23 -20.36 -3.50
CA GLU A 57 8.43 -19.91 -4.19
C GLU A 57 8.23 -19.93 -5.72
N LYS A 58 7.62 -20.98 -6.27
CA LYS A 58 7.35 -21.08 -7.71
C LYS A 58 6.32 -20.05 -8.17
N LEU A 59 5.28 -19.81 -7.39
CA LEU A 59 4.29 -18.77 -7.67
C LEU A 59 4.90 -17.36 -7.57
N ALA A 60 5.89 -17.15 -6.70
CA ALA A 60 6.65 -15.91 -6.63
C ALA A 60 7.54 -15.72 -7.87
N GLN A 61 8.23 -16.77 -8.33
CA GLN A 61 9.01 -16.75 -9.58
C GLN A 61 8.13 -16.45 -10.80
N ASP A 62 6.89 -16.95 -10.80
CA ASP A 62 5.92 -16.67 -11.86
C ASP A 62 5.27 -15.28 -11.74
N GLY A 63 5.54 -14.52 -10.67
CA GLY A 63 5.04 -13.16 -10.44
C GLY A 63 3.60 -13.08 -9.93
N LEU A 64 2.98 -14.23 -9.62
CA LEU A 64 1.69 -14.27 -8.92
C LEU A 64 1.85 -13.82 -7.47
N LEU A 65 2.94 -14.24 -6.82
CA LEU A 65 3.34 -13.76 -5.50
C LEU A 65 4.55 -12.84 -5.60
N CYS A 66 4.76 -12.05 -4.55
CA CYS A 66 5.99 -11.31 -4.31
C CYS A 66 6.60 -11.81 -3.01
N ALA A 67 7.79 -12.43 -3.09
CA ALA A 67 8.55 -12.82 -1.92
C ALA A 67 9.21 -11.58 -1.29
N GLN A 68 9.07 -11.44 0.02
CA GLN A 68 9.64 -10.35 0.80
C GLN A 68 10.40 -10.91 2.00
N GLU A 69 11.65 -10.49 2.11
CA GLU A 69 12.47 -10.78 3.27
C GLU A 69 12.05 -9.88 4.43
N MET A 70 11.73 -10.50 5.56
CA MET A 70 11.30 -9.84 6.77
C MET A 70 12.16 -10.26 7.95
N VAL A 71 12.28 -9.37 8.92
CA VAL A 71 12.91 -9.62 10.22
C VAL A 71 11.81 -9.84 11.23
N GLU A 72 11.83 -11.00 11.89
CA GLU A 72 10.86 -11.36 12.92
C GLU A 72 11.39 -11.03 14.32
N CYS A 73 10.53 -10.42 15.15
CA CYS A 73 10.79 -10.25 16.58
C CYS A 73 10.68 -11.60 17.30
N SER A 74 11.76 -12.01 17.97
CA SER A 74 11.81 -13.26 18.76
C SER A 74 10.78 -13.33 19.90
N HIS A 75 10.36 -12.17 20.43
CA HIS A 75 9.42 -12.10 21.56
C HIS A 75 7.96 -12.16 21.13
N CYS A 76 7.53 -11.31 20.20
CA CYS A 76 6.11 -11.18 19.83
C CYS A 76 5.78 -11.66 18.41
N ARG A 77 6.76 -12.20 17.66
CA ARG A 77 6.61 -12.72 16.29
C ARG A 77 6.15 -11.69 15.25
N MET A 78 6.06 -10.42 15.62
CA MET A 78 5.82 -9.35 14.66
C MET A 78 6.99 -9.23 13.69
N ALA A 79 6.66 -9.12 12.41
CA ALA A 79 7.65 -9.03 11.34
C ALA A 79 7.65 -7.64 10.71
N VAL A 80 8.84 -7.16 10.40
CA VAL A 80 9.09 -5.90 9.65
C VAL A 80 9.89 -6.20 8.39
N LEU A 81 9.76 -5.39 7.34
CA LEU A 81 10.60 -5.57 6.14
C LEU A 81 12.08 -5.44 6.52
N ARG A 82 12.94 -6.32 5.98
CA ARG A 82 14.38 -6.26 6.28
C ARG A 82 14.98 -4.90 5.91
N SER A 83 14.54 -4.31 4.80
CA SER A 83 14.98 -2.98 4.40
C SER A 83 14.58 -1.89 5.40
N GLU A 84 13.36 -1.95 5.95
CA GLU A 84 12.91 -1.00 6.98
C GLU A 84 13.70 -1.20 8.29
N TYR A 85 13.98 -2.46 8.68
CA TYR A 85 14.82 -2.78 9.84
C TYR A 85 16.23 -2.20 9.70
N LEU A 86 16.92 -2.49 8.57
CA LEU A 86 18.29 -2.04 8.33
C LEU A 86 18.38 -0.51 8.29
N GLN A 87 17.42 0.14 7.62
CA GLN A 87 17.39 1.59 7.55
C GLN A 87 17.25 2.24 8.93
N LEU A 88 16.36 1.73 9.78
CA LEU A 88 16.17 2.28 11.13
C LEU A 88 17.37 1.98 12.03
N LEU A 89 17.98 0.81 11.89
CA LEU A 89 19.22 0.48 12.60
C LEU A 89 20.38 1.42 12.22
N GLU A 90 20.48 1.80 10.94
CA GLU A 90 21.48 2.75 10.46
C GLU A 90 21.21 4.18 10.95
N GLU A 91 19.95 4.62 10.94
CA GLU A 91 19.57 5.98 11.33
C GLU A 91 19.57 6.21 12.85
N ASP A 92 19.01 5.29 13.62
CA ASP A 92 18.78 5.45 15.06
C ASP A 92 19.79 4.68 15.93
N GLY A 93 20.65 3.85 15.31
CA GLY A 93 21.59 2.97 16.01
C GLY A 93 20.95 1.75 16.68
N GLU A 94 19.63 1.72 16.78
CA GLU A 94 18.84 0.61 17.28
C GLU A 94 17.50 0.50 16.56
N TYR A 95 16.96 -0.72 16.46
CA TYR A 95 15.57 -0.94 16.07
C TYR A 95 14.80 -1.51 17.25
N ARG A 96 13.66 -0.89 17.59
CA ARG A 96 12.74 -1.38 18.62
C ARG A 96 11.46 -1.90 17.97
N CYS A 97 11.01 -3.07 18.41
CA CYS A 97 9.80 -3.70 17.88
C CYS A 97 8.60 -2.76 18.04
N THR A 98 7.90 -2.45 16.96
CA THR A 98 6.73 -1.56 17.02
C THR A 98 5.55 -2.10 17.84
N SER A 99 5.57 -3.38 18.22
CA SER A 99 4.50 -4.02 18.98
C SER A 99 4.82 -4.25 20.44
N CYS A 100 6.04 -4.69 20.78
CA CYS A 100 6.42 -4.98 22.17
C CYS A 100 7.55 -4.09 22.71
N ASP A 101 8.04 -3.15 21.89
CA ASP A 101 9.07 -2.18 22.22
C ASP A 101 10.42 -2.79 22.64
N GLN A 102 10.61 -4.10 22.44
CA GLN A 102 11.89 -4.77 22.71
C GLN A 102 12.91 -4.45 21.60
N PRO A 103 14.19 -4.22 21.95
CA PRO A 103 15.23 -4.01 20.95
C PRO A 103 15.49 -5.30 20.15
N LEU A 104 15.59 -5.18 18.83
CA LEU A 104 16.00 -6.28 17.95
C LEU A 104 17.48 -6.11 17.61
N THR A 105 18.34 -6.73 18.41
CA THR A 105 19.78 -6.78 18.16
C THR A 105 20.11 -7.91 17.18
N GLY A 106 21.18 -7.77 16.39
CA GLY A 106 21.49 -8.68 15.28
C GLY A 106 21.58 -10.17 15.64
N ALA A 107 21.90 -10.51 16.91
CA ALA A 107 21.92 -11.89 17.39
C ALA A 107 20.52 -12.50 17.61
N MET A 108 19.49 -11.67 17.79
CA MET A 108 18.10 -12.09 18.04
C MET A 108 17.19 -11.99 16.80
N VAL A 109 17.73 -11.52 15.68
CA VAL A 109 16.98 -11.31 14.45
C VAL A 109 16.93 -12.61 13.64
N THR A 110 15.74 -13.17 13.52
CA THR A 110 15.48 -14.26 12.57
C THR A 110 14.95 -13.67 11.27
N SER A 111 15.63 -13.96 10.16
CA SER A 111 15.16 -13.57 8.83
C SER A 111 14.19 -14.62 8.32
N ILE A 112 13.02 -14.18 7.86
CA ILE A 112 11.98 -15.04 7.30
C ILE A 112 11.60 -14.54 5.91
N ILE A 113 11.13 -15.45 5.06
CA ILE A 113 10.51 -15.08 3.79
C ILE A 113 9.00 -15.13 3.95
N THR A 114 8.35 -14.02 3.60
CA THR A 114 6.89 -13.94 3.52
C THR A 114 6.48 -13.65 2.09
N TYR A 115 5.23 -13.95 1.75
CA TYR A 115 4.69 -13.72 0.42
C TYR A 115 3.53 -12.74 0.50
N ARG A 116 3.43 -11.89 -0.51
CA ARG A 116 2.29 -10.98 -0.74
C ARG A 116 1.81 -11.13 -2.17
N ARG A 117 0.72 -10.44 -2.50
CA ARG A 117 0.22 -10.32 -3.87
C ARG A 117 1.30 -9.77 -4.80
N GLY A 118 1.58 -10.50 -5.87
CA GLY A 118 2.48 -10.10 -6.94
C GLY A 118 1.76 -9.30 -8.03
N GLN A 119 2.51 -8.88 -9.04
CA GLN A 119 1.98 -8.05 -10.13
C GLN A 119 0.94 -8.75 -11.00
N LYS A 120 1.02 -10.09 -11.10
CA LYS A 120 0.04 -10.89 -11.85
C LYS A 120 -1.19 -11.26 -11.05
N TRP A 121 -1.21 -10.96 -9.76
CA TRP A 121 -2.41 -11.08 -8.94
C TRP A 121 -3.36 -9.93 -9.27
N LYS A 122 -4.03 -10.04 -10.41
CA LYS A 122 -5.07 -9.09 -10.81
C LYS A 122 -6.29 -9.37 -9.94
N ASP A 123 -6.94 -8.31 -9.45
CA ASP A 123 -8.27 -8.42 -8.89
C ASP A 123 -9.21 -8.81 -10.04
N THR A 124 -9.37 -10.11 -10.26
CA THR A 124 -10.52 -10.68 -10.97
C THR A 124 -11.73 -10.55 -10.04
N SER A 125 -12.03 -9.31 -9.63
CA SER A 125 -13.38 -8.99 -9.21
C SER A 125 -14.28 -9.45 -10.34
N PRO A 126 -15.28 -10.32 -10.07
CA PRO A 126 -16.21 -10.70 -11.10
C PRO A 126 -16.82 -9.41 -11.61
N LYS A 127 -16.48 -9.07 -12.85
CA LYS A 127 -17.13 -8.00 -13.60
C LYS A 127 -18.61 -8.35 -13.49
N ARG A 128 -19.38 -7.60 -12.70
CA ARG A 128 -20.83 -7.80 -12.66
C ARG A 128 -21.26 -7.58 -14.09
N ASP A 129 -21.59 -8.66 -14.79
CA ASP A 129 -22.23 -8.60 -16.08
C ASP A 129 -23.45 -7.73 -15.89
N SER A 130 -23.33 -6.49 -16.37
CA SER A 130 -24.44 -5.57 -16.47
C SER A 130 -25.32 -6.14 -17.57
N VAL A 131 -26.24 -7.01 -17.14
CA VAL A 131 -27.35 -7.48 -17.94
C VAL A 131 -28.14 -6.25 -18.38
N GLY A 132 -28.15 -6.01 -19.70
CA GLY A 132 -29.24 -5.39 -20.43
C GLY A 132 -29.31 -3.86 -20.43
N GLY A 133 -28.62 -3.23 -21.39
CA GLY A 133 -28.96 -1.90 -21.89
C GLY A 133 -28.72 -1.86 -23.40
N GLY A 134 -29.80 -1.76 -24.17
CA GLY A 134 -29.84 -1.96 -25.63
C GLY A 134 -29.05 -0.97 -26.48
N PRO A 135 -29.08 -1.16 -27.81
CA PRO A 135 -28.22 -0.43 -28.75
C PRO A 135 -28.74 0.99 -28.93
N VAL A 136 -27.86 1.97 -28.74
CA VAL A 136 -28.03 3.33 -29.25
C VAL A 136 -26.80 3.71 -30.06
N ASP A 137 -27.08 4.24 -31.24
CA ASP A 137 -26.17 4.47 -32.35
C ASP A 137 -25.06 5.48 -32.07
N ALA A 138 -24.05 5.34 -32.93
CA ALA A 138 -22.80 6.06 -33.02
C ALA A 138 -22.90 7.59 -33.02
N SER A 139 -21.99 8.24 -32.28
CA SER A 139 -21.20 9.39 -32.75
C SER A 139 -20.08 9.71 -31.75
N GLY A 140 -18.88 9.97 -32.27
CA GLY A 140 -17.63 9.99 -31.52
C GLY A 140 -17.43 11.16 -30.57
N SER A 141 -16.53 10.93 -29.60
CA SER A 141 -15.56 11.91 -29.10
C SER A 141 -14.57 11.17 -28.19
N GLU A 142 -13.28 11.33 -28.47
CA GLU A 142 -12.21 11.06 -27.50
C GLU A 142 -12.48 11.90 -26.25
N GLN A 143 -12.87 11.22 -25.17
CA GLN A 143 -13.08 11.83 -23.88
C GLN A 143 -12.12 11.17 -22.91
N ALA A 144 -11.13 11.96 -22.47
CA ALA A 144 -10.19 11.60 -21.44
C ALA A 144 -10.94 10.97 -20.26
N ASP A 145 -10.44 9.82 -19.81
CA ASP A 145 -10.99 8.99 -18.76
C ASP A 145 -11.00 9.78 -17.44
N GLY A 146 -12.09 10.53 -17.27
CA GLY A 146 -12.40 11.32 -16.09
C GLY A 146 -12.74 10.37 -14.96
N ALA A 147 -11.70 9.84 -14.30
CA ALA A 147 -11.81 9.20 -13.01
C ALA A 147 -12.72 10.07 -12.15
N ARG A 148 -13.90 9.54 -11.79
CA ARG A 148 -14.89 10.23 -10.97
C ARG A 148 -14.25 10.56 -9.63
N VAL A 149 -13.66 11.75 -9.54
CA VAL A 149 -13.14 12.33 -8.31
C VAL A 149 -14.38 12.54 -7.45
N GLY A 150 -14.60 11.64 -6.47
CA GLY A 150 -15.58 11.90 -5.42
C GLY A 150 -15.33 13.29 -4.87
N SER A 151 -16.38 14.11 -4.74
CA SER A 151 -16.25 15.53 -4.40
C SER A 151 -15.50 15.67 -3.07
N PHE A 152 -14.22 16.00 -3.14
CA PHE A 152 -13.40 16.26 -1.97
C PHE A 152 -13.57 17.73 -1.59
N THR A 153 -14.12 17.98 -0.40
CA THR A 153 -14.24 19.32 0.16
C THR A 153 -13.16 19.52 1.22
N PRO A 154 -12.07 20.27 0.92
CA PRO A 154 -10.98 20.43 1.86
C PRO A 154 -11.42 21.22 3.10
N THR A 155 -11.00 20.76 4.28
CA THR A 155 -11.16 21.48 5.55
C THR A 155 -10.03 22.51 5.70
N PRO A 156 -10.12 23.46 6.65
CA PRO A 156 -9.02 24.38 6.92
C PRO A 156 -7.69 23.68 7.23
N GLU A 157 -7.74 22.53 7.92
CA GLU A 157 -6.57 21.70 8.22
C GLU A 157 -5.95 21.10 6.94
N HIS A 158 -6.78 20.62 6.01
CA HIS A 158 -6.31 20.15 4.69
C HIS A 158 -5.55 21.27 3.96
N LEU A 159 -6.12 22.47 3.94
CA LEU A 159 -5.50 23.61 3.25
C LEU A 159 -4.20 24.06 3.91
N ALA A 160 -4.10 24.05 5.23
CA ALA A 160 -2.88 24.36 5.94
C ALA A 160 -1.74 23.39 5.59
N ILE A 161 -2.02 22.08 5.58
CA ILE A 161 -1.04 21.05 5.20
C ILE A 161 -0.62 21.22 3.73
N LEU A 162 -1.58 21.39 2.81
CA LEU A 162 -1.28 21.56 1.39
C LEU A 162 -0.44 22.82 1.12
N ARG A 163 -0.74 23.94 1.79
CA ARG A 163 0.03 25.19 1.69
C ARG A 163 1.45 25.02 2.24
N ALA A 164 1.62 24.35 3.37
CA ALA A 164 2.96 24.05 3.89
C ALA A 164 3.82 23.28 2.87
N HIS A 165 3.24 22.31 2.15
CA HIS A 165 3.95 21.62 1.07
C HIS A 165 4.23 22.49 -0.16
N ARG A 166 3.36 23.44 -0.50
CA ARG A 166 3.61 24.36 -1.61
C ARG A 166 4.82 25.26 -1.32
N ASP A 167 4.94 25.71 -0.09
CA ASP A 167 5.95 26.68 0.33
C ASP A 167 7.30 26.01 0.66
N SER A 168 7.36 24.67 0.65
CA SER A 168 8.59 23.89 0.84
C SER A 168 9.02 23.21 -0.47
N PRO A 169 10.29 23.35 -0.89
CA PRO A 169 10.81 22.66 -2.07
C PRO A 169 11.06 21.16 -1.84
N THR A 170 10.97 20.69 -0.59
CA THR A 170 11.33 19.33 -0.17
C THR A 170 10.12 18.57 0.39
N THR A 171 10.25 17.25 0.51
CA THR A 171 9.25 16.43 1.23
C THR A 171 9.15 16.86 2.69
N LEU A 172 7.93 16.98 3.22
CA LEU A 172 7.73 17.29 4.63
C LEU A 172 7.36 16.04 5.43
N THR A 173 7.98 15.94 6.62
CA THR A 173 7.65 14.94 7.65
C THR A 173 6.47 15.42 8.50
N GLN A 174 5.84 14.53 9.26
CA GLN A 174 4.77 14.94 10.20
C GLN A 174 5.26 15.94 11.25
N VAL A 175 6.53 15.82 11.68
CA VAL A 175 7.15 16.73 12.65
C VAL A 175 7.31 18.13 12.07
N ALA A 176 7.78 18.22 10.81
CA ALA A 176 7.89 19.51 10.11
C ALA A 176 6.52 20.16 9.87
N LEU A 177 5.52 19.35 9.52
CA LEU A 177 4.14 19.82 9.34
C LEU A 177 3.53 20.34 10.66
N GLU A 178 3.76 19.66 11.79
CA GLU A 178 3.30 20.12 13.11
C GLU A 178 3.89 21.49 13.46
N ALA A 179 5.20 21.65 13.28
CA ALA A 179 5.89 22.92 13.53
C ALA A 179 5.37 24.07 12.67
N THR A 180 5.04 23.79 11.40
CA THR A 180 4.63 24.82 10.44
C THR A 180 3.14 25.17 10.55
N THR A 181 2.29 24.18 10.75
CA THR A 181 0.82 24.36 10.70
C THR A 181 0.18 24.55 12.07
N ARG A 182 0.91 24.24 13.15
CA ARG A 182 0.38 24.16 14.53
C ARG A 182 -0.76 23.16 14.72
N ILE A 183 -0.91 22.21 13.79
CA ILE A 183 -1.86 21.11 13.88
C ILE A 183 -1.19 19.95 14.64
N SER A 184 -1.92 19.30 15.55
CA SER A 184 -1.36 18.16 16.29
C SER A 184 -0.94 17.01 15.37
N ARG A 185 0.12 16.26 15.73
CA ARG A 185 0.55 15.07 14.94
C ARG A 185 -0.57 14.07 14.67
N LYS A 186 -1.45 13.83 15.65
CA LYS A 186 -2.59 12.90 15.51
C LYS A 186 -3.52 13.35 14.38
N THR A 187 -3.86 14.63 14.35
CA THR A 187 -4.69 15.21 13.29
C THR A 187 -3.97 15.20 11.95
N ILE A 188 -2.68 15.57 11.91
CA ILE A 188 -1.86 15.51 10.68
C ILE A 188 -1.86 14.10 10.08
N GLY A 189 -1.62 13.06 10.90
CA GLY A 189 -1.59 11.68 10.42
C GLY A 189 -2.92 11.23 9.80
N ALA A 190 -4.06 11.65 10.36
CA ALA A 190 -5.38 11.37 9.78
C ALA A 190 -5.58 12.12 8.45
N ARG A 191 -5.24 13.41 8.41
CA ARG A 191 -5.40 14.27 7.23
C ARG A 191 -4.49 13.86 6.07
N LEU A 192 -3.25 13.45 6.35
CA LEU A 192 -2.33 12.95 5.32
C LEU A 192 -2.90 11.71 4.61
N LYS A 193 -3.47 10.76 5.37
CA LYS A 193 -4.11 9.57 4.78
C LYS A 193 -5.29 9.93 3.87
N GLU A 194 -6.08 10.92 4.27
CA GLU A 194 -7.21 11.42 3.49
C GLU A 194 -6.73 12.10 2.20
N LEU A 195 -5.77 13.02 2.30
CA LEU A 195 -5.16 13.70 1.15
C LEU A 195 -4.49 12.73 0.16
N GLN A 196 -3.84 11.68 0.66
CA GLN A 196 -3.25 10.61 -0.15
C GLN A 196 -4.31 9.78 -0.89
N ARG A 197 -5.44 9.46 -0.23
CA ARG A 197 -6.57 8.76 -0.87
C ARG A 197 -7.14 9.55 -2.05
N HIS A 198 -7.13 10.88 -1.96
CA HIS A 198 -7.55 11.79 -3.03
C HIS A 198 -6.41 12.20 -3.98
N GLN A 199 -5.25 11.54 -3.89
CA GLN A 199 -4.08 11.78 -4.76
C GLN A 199 -3.57 13.23 -4.73
N LEU A 200 -3.83 13.97 -3.65
CA LEU A 200 -3.34 15.34 -3.47
C LEU A 200 -1.90 15.37 -2.93
N LEU A 201 -1.50 14.30 -2.25
CA LEU A 201 -0.15 14.06 -1.75
C LEU A 201 0.32 12.66 -2.17
N HIS A 202 1.64 12.50 -2.30
CA HIS A 202 2.30 11.21 -2.49
C HIS A 202 3.51 11.07 -1.57
N CYS A 203 4.01 9.83 -1.44
CA CYS A 203 5.15 9.46 -0.60
C CYS A 203 6.33 9.02 -1.47
N PRO A 204 7.19 9.93 -1.94
CA PRO A 204 8.27 9.59 -2.88
C PRO A 204 9.34 8.68 -2.25
N HIS A 205 9.53 8.74 -0.93
CA HIS A 205 10.53 7.95 -0.20
C HIS A 205 9.89 7.10 0.91
N GLY A 206 8.71 6.52 0.62
CA GLY A 206 7.98 5.71 1.61
C GLY A 206 7.38 6.55 2.74
N LYS A 207 7.35 6.01 3.97
CA LYS A 207 6.63 6.63 5.11
C LYS A 207 7.25 7.93 5.65
N LYS A 208 8.48 8.29 5.22
CA LYS A 208 9.27 9.36 5.86
C LYS A 208 9.02 10.77 5.32
N GLY A 209 8.10 10.94 4.37
CA GLY A 209 7.76 12.28 3.90
C GLY A 209 6.62 12.27 2.90
N THR A 210 5.99 13.43 2.75
CA THR A 210 4.96 13.65 1.74
C THR A 210 5.34 14.81 0.85
N ALA A 211 4.92 14.72 -0.42
CA ALA A 211 5.11 15.77 -1.41
C ALA A 211 3.81 16.02 -2.17
N LEU A 212 3.62 17.28 -2.59
CA LEU A 212 2.45 17.72 -3.33
C LEU A 212 2.45 17.14 -4.75
N THR A 213 1.32 16.59 -5.16
CA THR A 213 1.10 16.16 -6.55
C THR A 213 0.65 17.34 -7.42
N ASP A 214 0.58 17.14 -8.74
CA ASP A 214 0.05 18.16 -9.65
C ASP A 214 -1.45 18.43 -9.42
N ILE A 215 -2.21 17.40 -9.03
CA ILE A 215 -3.63 17.53 -8.65
C ILE A 215 -3.75 18.41 -7.39
N GLY A 216 -2.91 18.16 -6.37
CA GLY A 216 -2.85 19.00 -5.17
C GLY A 216 -2.49 20.45 -5.46
N ARG A 217 -1.50 20.68 -6.35
CA ARG A 217 -1.12 22.02 -6.83
C ARG A 217 -2.28 22.72 -7.55
N ALA A 218 -2.98 22.01 -8.42
CA ALA A 218 -4.12 22.55 -9.16
C ALA A 218 -5.27 22.95 -8.23
N LEU A 219 -5.59 22.12 -7.25
CA LEU A 219 -6.62 22.40 -6.24
C LEU A 219 -6.31 23.69 -5.46
N LEU A 220 -5.07 23.86 -4.99
CA LEU A 220 -4.67 25.09 -4.28
C LEU A 220 -4.85 26.33 -5.15
N ARG A 221 -4.44 26.29 -6.43
CA ARG A 221 -4.63 27.41 -7.36
C ARG A 221 -6.10 27.77 -7.53
N GLN A 222 -6.99 26.78 -7.67
CA GLN A 222 -8.43 27.02 -7.79
C GLN A 222 -9.02 27.69 -6.54
N ILE A 223 -8.55 27.30 -5.35
CA ILE A 223 -9.03 27.86 -4.08
C ILE A 223 -8.54 29.29 -3.91
N ASP A 224 -7.26 29.55 -4.19
CA ASP A 224 -6.68 30.88 -4.06
C ASP A 224 -7.31 31.87 -5.05
N LEU A 225 -7.71 31.42 -6.25
CA LEU A 225 -8.47 32.24 -7.22
C LEU A 225 -9.89 32.60 -6.74
N ARG A 226 -10.49 31.79 -5.86
CA ARG A 226 -11.83 32.03 -5.32
C ARG A 226 -11.83 32.91 -4.07
N GLN A 227 -10.68 33.08 -3.41
CA GLN A 227 -10.61 33.99 -2.28
C GLN A 227 -10.60 35.43 -2.80
N PRO A 228 -11.64 36.24 -2.55
CA PRO A 228 -11.62 37.64 -2.92
C PRO A 228 -10.40 38.27 -2.23
N ALA A 229 -9.58 39.01 -3.00
CA ALA A 229 -8.45 39.75 -2.46
C ALA A 229 -8.94 40.51 -1.23
N ALA A 230 -8.46 40.12 -0.05
CA ALA A 230 -8.89 40.73 1.20
C ALA A 230 -8.68 42.23 1.03
N SER A 231 -9.78 42.99 1.00
CA SER A 231 -9.75 44.43 0.79
C SER A 231 -8.73 45.00 1.77
N PRO A 232 -7.67 45.67 1.28
CA PRO A 232 -6.68 46.25 2.18
C PRO A 232 -7.44 47.20 3.10
N GLY A 233 -7.48 46.87 4.39
CA GLY A 233 -8.16 47.66 5.39
C GLY A 233 -7.66 49.10 5.28
N ARG A 234 -8.58 50.02 4.98
CA ARG A 234 -8.30 51.45 5.08
C ARG A 234 -7.90 51.71 6.53
N LEU A 235 -6.63 52.09 6.73
CA LEU A 235 -6.14 52.76 7.93
C LEU A 235 -6.85 54.11 8.08
#